data_AF-A0A2A6NLK3-F1
#
_entry.id   AF-A0A2A6NLK3-F1
#
_cell.length_a   1.000
_cell.length_b   1.000
_cell.length_c   1.000
_cell.angle_alpha   90.00
_cell.angle_beta   90.00
_cell.angle_gamma   90.00
#
_symmetry.space_group_name_H-M   'P 1'
#
loop_
_entity.id
_entity.type
_entity.pdbx_description
1 polymer ?
#
loop_
_entity_poly.entity_id
_entity_poly.type
_entity_poly.pdbx_seq_one_letter_code
_entity_poly.pdbx_strand_id
1 'polypeptide(L)'
;MEVTPPTVVWTRDAAEPEKRDVWTAMKRGFLSRCPRCGKGRLFRKFLKCDGHCPVCDLDFSPHRADDLPAYLVIVIVGHIVVPTALWIETDYSPPVWLQLAIYLPLTLFASLALLQPVKGAVIGLQWALRMHGFDENPPSDIPPV
;
A
#
# COMPACT_ATOMS: atom_id res chain seq x y z
N MET A 1 18.83 53.14 25.28
CA MET A 1 18.75 52.59 23.92
C MET A 1 18.62 51.09 24.05
N GLU A 2 17.38 50.61 24.22
CA GLU A 2 17.08 49.19 24.34
C GLU A 2 17.17 48.56 22.95
N VAL A 3 18.08 47.60 22.79
CA VAL A 3 18.24 46.83 21.57
C VAL A 3 17.30 45.63 21.69
N THR A 4 16.14 45.70 21.03
CA THR A 4 15.23 44.56 20.89
C THR A 4 15.96 43.44 20.15
N PRO A 5 16.03 42.21 20.68
CA PRO A 5 16.66 41.11 19.96
C PRO A 5 15.85 40.80 18.68
N PRO A 6 16.52 40.39 17.59
CA PRO A 6 15.84 40.05 16.35
C PRO A 6 14.84 38.91 16.60
N THR A 7 13.60 39.11 16.17
CA THR A 7 12.55 38.09 16.21
C THR A 7 12.98 36.93 15.32
N VAL A 8 13.23 35.75 15.92
CA VAL A 8 13.45 34.51 15.18
C VAL A 8 12.10 34.13 14.56
N VAL A 9 11.91 34.48 13.30
CA VAL A 9 10.80 33.99 12.50
C VAL A 9 11.17 32.58 12.07
N TRP A 10 10.42 31.58 12.52
CA TRP A 10 10.50 30.20 12.01
C TRP A 10 9.98 30.17 10.57
N THR A 11 10.75 30.69 9.61
CA THR A 11 10.55 30.36 8.20
C THR A 11 11.01 28.92 8.01
N ARG A 12 10.05 28.02 7.78
CA ARG A 12 10.35 26.69 7.23
C ARG A 12 10.92 26.92 5.84
N ASP A 13 12.25 27.08 5.74
CA ASP A 13 13.00 26.93 4.48
C ASP A 13 13.05 25.45 4.05
N ALA A 14 11.95 24.74 4.26
CA ALA A 14 11.79 23.39 3.76
C ALA A 14 11.52 23.53 2.26
N ALA A 15 12.57 23.42 1.46
CA ALA A 15 12.45 23.17 0.03
C ALA A 15 11.35 22.12 -0.18
N GLU A 16 10.27 22.48 -0.90
CA GLU A 16 9.16 21.56 -1.12
C GLU A 16 9.74 20.29 -1.74
N PRO A 17 9.69 19.16 -1.02
CA PRO A 17 10.43 17.99 -1.45
C PRO A 17 9.74 17.44 -2.69
N GLU A 18 10.53 17.20 -3.75
CA GLU A 18 10.03 16.79 -5.07
C GLU A 18 8.92 15.74 -4.94
N LYS A 19 7.76 16.04 -5.54
CA LYS A 19 6.55 15.24 -5.38
C LYS A 19 6.74 13.91 -6.12
N ARG A 20 6.85 12.82 -5.36
CA ARG A 20 6.92 11.46 -5.91
C ARG A 20 5.60 11.14 -6.61
N ASP A 21 5.65 10.57 -7.81
CA ASP A 21 4.44 10.14 -8.51
C ASP A 21 3.83 8.92 -7.81
N VAL A 22 2.75 9.18 -7.07
CA VAL A 22 2.00 8.20 -6.29
C VAL A 22 1.46 7.09 -7.17
N TRP A 23 0.96 7.42 -8.36
CA TRP A 23 0.33 6.44 -9.23
C TRP A 23 1.34 5.43 -9.76
N THR A 24 2.50 5.92 -10.21
CA THR A 24 3.59 5.05 -10.65
C THR A 24 4.11 4.16 -9.52
N ALA A 25 4.23 4.70 -8.31
CA ALA A 25 4.68 3.93 -7.14
C ALA A 25 3.69 2.83 -6.76
N MET A 26 2.39 3.14 -6.71
CA MET A 26 1.32 2.17 -6.46
C MET A 26 1.29 1.09 -7.53
N LYS A 27 1.38 1.45 -8.81
CA LYS A 27 1.39 0.49 -9.93
C LYS A 27 2.58 -0.46 -9.87
N ARG A 28 3.78 0.05 -9.56
CA ARG A 28 4.98 -0.77 -9.37
C ARG A 28 4.82 -1.72 -8.18
N GLY A 29 4.29 -1.20 -7.07
CA GLY A 29 3.94 -1.99 -5.89
C GLY A 29 2.93 -3.09 -6.18
N PHE A 30 1.87 -2.80 -6.94
CA PHE A 30 0.86 -3.76 -7.37
C PHE A 30 1.48 -4.91 -8.17
N LEU A 31 2.47 -4.62 -9.01
CA LEU A 31 3.25 -5.62 -9.75
C LEU A 31 4.31 -6.34 -8.88
N SER A 32 4.28 -6.17 -7.56
CA SER A 32 5.27 -6.69 -6.61
C SER A 32 6.70 -6.24 -6.89
N ARG A 33 6.86 -5.01 -7.40
CA ARG A 33 8.15 -4.39 -7.72
C ARG A 33 8.46 -3.20 -6.81
N CYS A 34 9.75 -2.89 -6.69
CA CYS A 34 10.22 -1.73 -5.95
C CYS A 34 9.59 -0.43 -6.50
N PRO A 35 9.01 0.44 -5.64
CA PRO A 35 8.37 1.67 -6.08
C PRO A 35 9.37 2.69 -6.65
N ARG A 36 10.62 2.71 -6.15
CA ARG A 36 11.71 3.59 -6.62
C ARG A 36 12.24 3.18 -8.00
N CYS A 37 12.70 1.93 -8.14
CA CYS A 37 13.41 1.49 -9.36
C CYS A 37 12.55 0.66 -10.34
N GLY A 38 11.42 0.10 -9.92
CA GLY A 38 10.53 -0.74 -10.75
C GLY A 38 11.08 -2.12 -11.14
N LYS A 39 12.36 -2.42 -10.86
CA LYS A 39 13.04 -3.66 -11.28
C LYS A 39 13.13 -4.70 -10.16
N GLY A 40 13.53 -4.26 -8.96
CA GLY A 40 13.68 -5.14 -7.78
C GLY A 40 12.35 -5.76 -7.36
N ARG A 41 12.40 -6.98 -6.81
CA ARG A 41 11.22 -7.63 -6.22
C ARG A 41 10.97 -7.04 -4.83
N LEU A 42 9.71 -6.79 -4.50
CA LEU A 42 9.30 -6.26 -3.20
C LEU A 42 9.14 -7.35 -2.13
N PHE A 43 8.65 -8.52 -2.55
CA PHE A 43 8.38 -9.66 -1.68
C PHE A 43 9.36 -10.79 -1.93
N ARG A 44 9.89 -11.37 -0.84
CA ARG A 44 10.72 -12.58 -0.88
C ARG A 44 9.87 -13.84 -0.88
N LYS A 45 8.77 -13.87 -0.12
CA LYS A 45 7.87 -15.05 -0.02
C LYS A 45 6.44 -14.61 0.25
N PHE A 46 5.56 -14.74 -0.74
CA PHE A 46 4.13 -14.38 -0.70
C PHE A 46 3.88 -12.99 -0.08
N LEU A 47 3.64 -12.90 1.24
CA LEU A 47 3.41 -11.65 1.98
C LEU A 47 4.63 -11.10 2.74
N LYS A 48 5.73 -11.85 2.78
CA LYS A 48 6.97 -11.46 3.46
C LYS A 48 7.78 -10.52 2.56
N CYS A 49 7.80 -9.24 2.93
CA CYS A 49 8.63 -8.22 2.31
C CYS A 49 10.11 -8.55 2.47
N ASP A 50 10.91 -8.15 1.48
CA ASP A 50 12.36 -8.12 1.64
C ASP A 50 12.77 -6.96 2.55
N GLY A 51 13.97 -7.01 3.13
CA GLY A 51 14.50 -5.92 3.95
C GLY A 51 14.93 -4.73 3.09
N HIS A 52 15.58 -5.01 1.96
CA HIS A 52 16.10 -3.98 1.05
C HIS A 52 15.83 -4.35 -0.41
N CYS A 53 15.78 -3.35 -1.28
CA CYS A 53 15.69 -3.59 -2.72
C CYS A 53 17.04 -4.08 -3.29
N PRO A 54 17.10 -5.21 -4.02
CA PRO A 54 18.36 -5.76 -4.54
C PRO A 54 19.01 -4.94 -5.67
N VAL A 55 18.36 -3.87 -6.14
CA VAL A 55 18.83 -3.05 -7.28
C VAL A 55 19.16 -1.62 -6.87
N CYS A 56 18.35 -1.01 -6.01
CA CYS A 56 18.51 0.40 -5.62
C CYS A 56 18.65 0.60 -4.12
N ASP A 57 18.78 -0.51 -3.37
CA ASP A 57 19.05 -0.53 -1.93
C ASP A 57 18.07 0.27 -1.06
N LEU A 58 16.82 0.40 -1.52
CA LEU A 58 15.76 1.03 -0.74
C LEU A 58 15.38 0.11 0.42
N ASP A 59 15.50 0.61 1.65
CA ASP A 59 15.02 -0.08 2.85
C ASP A 59 13.49 -0.15 2.86
N PHE A 60 12.96 -1.36 3.01
CA PHE A 60 11.53 -1.63 3.12
C PHE A 60 11.11 -1.93 4.57
N SER A 61 12.04 -2.09 5.50
CA SER A 61 11.78 -2.41 6.91
C SER A 61 10.77 -1.50 7.62
N PRO A 62 10.68 -0.18 7.33
CA PRO A 62 9.75 0.73 7.99
C PRO A 62 8.26 0.51 7.65
N HIS A 63 7.92 -0.29 6.64
CA HIS A 63 6.53 -0.47 6.20
C HIS A 63 5.64 -1.03 7.34
N ARG A 64 4.49 -0.40 7.58
CA ARG A 64 3.45 -0.87 8.52
C ARG A 64 2.12 -1.14 7.81
N ALA A 65 2.20 -1.79 6.65
CA ALA A 65 1.10 -1.94 5.71
C ALA A 65 0.31 -3.26 5.89
N ASP A 66 0.03 -3.71 7.12
CA ASP A 66 -0.52 -5.05 7.34
C ASP A 66 -2.06 -5.10 7.40
N ASP A 67 -2.73 -4.08 7.94
CA ASP A 67 -4.20 -4.10 8.09
C ASP A 67 -4.95 -3.59 6.84
N LEU A 68 -4.50 -2.47 6.27
CA LEU A 68 -5.15 -1.82 5.12
C LEU A 68 -5.35 -2.76 3.91
N PRO A 69 -4.37 -3.61 3.53
CA PRO A 69 -4.55 -4.50 2.39
C PRO A 69 -5.71 -5.47 2.54
N ALA A 70 -5.93 -6.03 3.74
CA ALA A 70 -7.00 -6.98 3.97
C ALA A 70 -8.38 -6.32 3.76
N TYR A 71 -8.58 -5.12 4.30
CA TYR A 71 -9.81 -4.35 4.11
C TYR A 71 -10.06 -4.02 2.63
N LEU A 72 -9.03 -3.58 1.90
CA LEU A 72 -9.16 -3.29 0.48
C LEU A 72 -9.52 -4.54 -0.33
N VAL A 73 -8.91 -5.69 -0.03
CA VAL A 73 -9.25 -6.96 -0.68
C VAL A 73 -10.71 -7.34 -0.43
N ILE A 74 -11.19 -7.26 0.81
CA ILE A 74 -12.59 -7.57 1.17
C ILE A 74 -13.55 -6.67 0.39
N VAL A 75 -13.26 -5.36 0.31
CA VAL A 75 -14.08 -4.41 -0.45
C VAL A 75 -14.10 -4.80 -1.92
N ILE A 76 -12.94 -5.04 -2.54
CA ILE A 76 -12.87 -5.38 -3.98
C ILE A 76 -13.59 -6.71 -4.27
N VAL A 77 -13.27 -7.76 -3.52
CA VAL A 77 -13.86 -9.10 -3.73
C VAL A 77 -15.36 -9.07 -3.44
N GLY A 78 -15.79 -8.42 -2.36
CA GLY A 78 -17.19 -8.28 -2.01
C GLY A 78 -18.02 -7.57 -3.09
N HIS A 79 -17.50 -6.47 -3.65
CA HIS A 79 -18.19 -5.73 -4.72
C HIS A 79 -18.24 -6.49 -6.05
N ILE A 80 -17.43 -7.53 -6.23
CA ILE A 80 -17.51 -8.39 -7.42
C ILE A 80 -18.45 -9.56 -7.13
N VAL A 81 -18.22 -10.28 -6.03
CA VAL A 81 -18.91 -11.54 -5.75
C VAL A 81 -20.36 -11.33 -5.32
N VAL A 82 -20.64 -10.34 -4.47
CA VAL A 82 -22.01 -10.12 -3.95
C VAL A 82 -22.98 -9.74 -5.06
N PRO A 83 -22.70 -8.76 -5.94
CA PRO A 83 -23.61 -8.45 -7.04
C PRO A 83 -23.76 -9.61 -8.03
N THR A 84 -22.67 -10.33 -8.32
CA THR A 84 -22.71 -11.52 -9.19
C THR A 84 -23.60 -12.62 -8.60
N ALA A 85 -23.50 -12.87 -7.29
CA ALA A 85 -24.32 -13.85 -6.60
C ALA A 85 -25.80 -13.42 -6.57
N LEU A 86 -26.08 -12.15 -6.29
CA LEU A 86 -27.44 -11.62 -6.26
C LEU A 86 -28.12 -11.68 -7.64
N TRP A 87 -27.38 -11.37 -8.71
CA TRP A 87 -27.86 -11.48 -10.08
C TRP A 87 -28.21 -12.93 -10.45
N ILE A 88 -27.31 -13.86 -10.15
CA ILE A 88 -27.55 -15.29 -10.43
C ILE A 88 -28.71 -15.85 -9.62
N GLU A 89 -28.84 -15.46 -8.35
CA GLU A 89 -29.98 -15.86 -7.50
C GLU A 89 -31.30 -15.37 -8.08
N THR A 90 -31.35 -14.11 -8.53
CA THR A 90 -32.60 -13.49 -9.00
C THR A 90 -33.07 -14.08 -10.33
N ASP A 91 -32.15 -14.37 -11.27
CA ASP A 91 -32.50 -14.83 -12.61
C ASP A 91 -32.63 -16.36 -12.72
N TYR A 92 -31.88 -17.12 -11.91
CA TYR A 92 -31.76 -18.57 -12.07
C TYR A 92 -32.12 -19.39 -10.82
N SER A 93 -32.13 -18.77 -9.63
CA SER A 93 -32.33 -19.41 -8.31
C SER A 93 -31.73 -20.83 -8.21
N PRO A 94 -30.40 -20.98 -8.40
CA PRO A 94 -29.76 -22.29 -8.37
C PRO A 94 -29.74 -22.85 -6.94
N PRO A 95 -29.62 -24.17 -6.77
CA PRO A 95 -29.61 -24.78 -5.44
C PRO A 95 -28.43 -24.28 -4.58
N VAL A 96 -28.68 -24.03 -3.30
CA VAL A 96 -27.72 -23.41 -2.35
C VAL A 96 -26.37 -24.13 -2.31
N TRP A 97 -26.35 -25.46 -2.39
CA TRP A 97 -25.10 -26.22 -2.35
C TRP A 97 -24.17 -25.88 -3.53
N LEU A 98 -24.73 -25.62 -4.72
CA LEU A 98 -23.97 -25.27 -5.91
C LEU A 98 -23.36 -23.88 -5.78
N GLN A 99 -24.14 -22.94 -5.22
CA GLN A 99 -23.67 -21.59 -4.92
C GLN A 99 -22.51 -21.61 -3.94
N LEU A 100 -22.65 -22.34 -2.83
CA LEU A 100 -21.57 -22.48 -1.85
C LEU A 100 -20.33 -23.13 -2.48
N ALA A 101 -20.52 -24.19 -3.28
CA ALA A 101 -19.44 -24.89 -3.96
C ALA A 101 -18.67 -24.01 -4.96
N ILE A 102 -19.28 -22.96 -5.49
CA ILE A 102 -18.65 -22.03 -6.44
C ILE A 102 -18.10 -20.80 -5.72
N TYR A 103 -18.92 -20.10 -4.93
CA TYR A 103 -18.55 -18.82 -4.34
C TYR A 103 -17.52 -18.96 -3.22
N LEU A 104 -17.52 -20.03 -2.41
CA LEU A 104 -16.50 -20.24 -1.38
C LEU A 104 -15.09 -20.39 -1.96
N PRO A 105 -14.81 -21.31 -2.91
CA PRO A 105 -13.48 -21.38 -3.50
C PRO A 105 -13.16 -20.12 -4.30
N LEU A 106 -14.12 -19.56 -5.05
CA LEU A 106 -13.88 -18.34 -5.83
C LEU A 106 -13.43 -17.18 -4.94
N THR A 107 -14.14 -16.91 -3.84
CA THR A 107 -13.79 -15.84 -2.88
C THR A 107 -12.45 -16.11 -2.21
N LEU A 108 -12.16 -17.36 -1.83
CA LEU A 108 -10.89 -17.75 -1.24
C LEU A 108 -9.72 -17.49 -2.19
N PHE A 109 -9.78 -18.01 -3.43
CA PHE A 109 -8.70 -17.85 -4.40
C PHE A 109 -8.55 -16.39 -4.86
N ALA A 110 -9.65 -15.67 -5.07
CA ALA A 110 -9.60 -14.25 -5.41
C ALA A 110 -8.94 -13.43 -4.29
N SER A 111 -9.30 -13.68 -3.03
CA SER A 111 -8.72 -12.98 -1.89
C SER A 111 -7.22 -13.26 -1.77
N LEU A 112 -6.80 -14.53 -1.85
CA LEU A 112 -5.38 -14.90 -1.80
C LEU A 112 -4.58 -14.28 -2.95
N ALA A 113 -5.14 -14.25 -4.17
CA ALA A 113 -4.49 -13.67 -5.33
C ALA A 113 -4.35 -12.14 -5.22
N LEU A 114 -5.34 -11.45 -4.64
CA LEU A 114 -5.31 -9.98 -4.49
C LEU A 114 -4.49 -9.50 -3.27
N LEU A 115 -4.31 -10.33 -2.24
CA LEU A 115 -3.59 -9.92 -1.02
C LEU A 115 -2.17 -9.43 -1.31
N GLN A 116 -1.41 -10.17 -2.10
CA GLN A 116 -0.02 -9.82 -2.44
C GLN A 116 0.09 -8.50 -3.25
N PRO A 117 -0.63 -8.31 -4.38
CA PRO A 117 -0.54 -7.08 -5.15
C PRO A 117 -1.10 -5.86 -4.39
N VAL A 118 -2.18 -6.02 -3.63
CA VAL A 118 -2.73 -4.92 -2.82
C VAL A 118 -1.75 -4.49 -1.73
N LYS A 119 -1.13 -5.44 -1.01
CA LYS A 119 -0.06 -5.12 -0.03
C LYS A 119 1.08 -4.35 -0.68
N GLY A 120 1.50 -4.76 -1.87
CA GLY A 120 2.57 -4.07 -2.59
C GLY A 120 2.19 -2.66 -3.01
N ALA A 121 0.96 -2.47 -3.48
CA ALA A 121 0.43 -1.14 -3.84
C ALA A 121 0.39 -0.19 -2.63
N VAL A 122 -0.01 -0.69 -1.45
CA VAL A 122 -0.01 0.10 -0.20
C VAL A 122 1.40 0.51 0.20
N ILE A 123 2.39 -0.39 0.10
CA ILE A 123 3.80 -0.05 0.37
C ILE A 123 4.29 1.03 -0.62
N GLY A 124 3.92 0.92 -1.89
CA GLY A 124 4.24 1.94 -2.90
C GLY A 124 3.60 3.30 -2.59
N LEU A 125 2.35 3.31 -2.12
CA LEU A 125 1.66 4.51 -1.65
C LEU A 125 2.37 5.14 -0.45
N GLN A 126 2.72 4.34 0.56
CA GLN A 126 3.45 4.79 1.75
C GLN A 126 4.80 5.42 1.37
N TRP A 127 5.53 4.80 0.44
CA TRP A 127 6.79 5.34 -0.07
C TRP A 127 6.61 6.67 -0.82
N ALA A 128 5.58 6.78 -1.66
CA ALA A 128 5.33 8.01 -2.42
C ALA A 128 4.90 9.18 -1.51
N LEU A 129 4.16 8.88 -0.43
CA LEU A 129 3.71 9.85 0.56
C LEU A 129 4.69 10.07 1.72
N ARG A 130 5.88 9.44 1.70
CA ARG A 130 6.88 9.50 2.79
C ARG A 130 6.33 9.11 4.17
N MET A 131 5.33 8.22 4.21
CA MET A 131 4.72 7.77 5.45
C MET A 131 5.58 6.70 6.15
N HIS A 132 5.44 6.54 7.47
CA HIS A 132 6.00 5.43 8.24
C HIS A 132 7.51 5.18 8.03
N GLY A 133 8.34 6.21 8.16
CA GLY A 133 9.81 6.06 8.09
C GLY A 133 10.39 6.08 6.67
N PHE A 134 9.58 6.31 5.64
CA PHE A 134 10.06 6.63 4.28
C PHE A 134 10.40 8.12 4.08
N ASP A 135 10.44 8.90 5.17
CA ASP A 135 10.85 10.30 5.15
C ASP A 135 12.36 10.41 5.30
N GLU A 136 12.99 11.07 4.34
CA GLU A 136 14.44 11.28 4.29
C GLU A 136 14.84 12.55 5.07
N ASN A 137 13.88 13.42 5.44
CA ASN A 137 14.11 14.66 6.18
C ASN A 137 13.15 14.81 7.39
N PRO A 138 13.27 13.96 8.43
CA PRO A 138 12.48 14.14 9.63
C PRO A 138 12.76 15.51 10.28
N PRO A 139 11.75 16.20 10.84
CA PRO A 139 11.98 17.39 11.66
C PRO A 139 12.96 17.04 12.79
N SER A 140 13.96 17.90 13.03
CA SER A 140 15.02 17.71 14.04
C SER A 140 14.51 17.40 15.44
N ASP A 141 13.26 17.75 15.72
CA ASP A 141 12.64 17.67 17.04
C ASP A 141 11.90 16.33 17.27
N ILE A 142 11.84 15.46 16.25
CA ILE A 142 11.19 14.14 16.34
C ILE A 142 12.29 13.07 16.34
N PRO A 143 12.44 12.28 17.42
CA PRO A 143 13.42 11.20 17.44
C PRO A 143 13.12 10.17 16.34
N PRO A 144 14.15 9.57 15.71
CA PRO A 144 13.94 8.53 14.71
C PRO A 144 13.25 7.32 15.36
N VAL A 145 12.17 6.84 14.73
CA VAL A 145 11.33 5.72 15.21
C VAL A 145 11.56 4.47 14.38
#